data_AF-A0A7V5F1J5-F1
#
_entry.id   AF-A0A7V5F1J5-F1
#
_cell.length_a   1.000
_cell.length_b   1.000
_cell.length_c   1.000
_cell.angle_alpha   90.00
_cell.angle_beta   90.00
_cell.angle_gamma   90.00
#
_symmetry.space_group_name_H-M   'P 1'
#
loop_
_entity.id
_entity.type
_entity.pdbx_description
1 polymer ?
#
loop_
_entity_poly.entity_id
_entity_poly.type
_entity_poly.pdbx_seq_one_letter_code
_entity_poly.pdbx_strand_id
1 'polypeptide(L)'
;MVTFFQNFFKLPCLKKFPLKNSNVSFSLNRLTRGVDNIRYDVRLSPDFCKAVSKIVVQVIAAHTQSEEIPNLDRASSLSRERDEFKRLCCEIMTNAVNKAKLRRDIQIDYLLQTAIVKVLLEEIRSQYEKLVMHIKNVIRENEISRNQEGVIQFKKELSDIMENRKAVLHKVGSELFQYLIEVQNEKLKEMRESNFGDKAVLPDHIFSNPILHAEDLSDGFFMLNEYDILLG
;
A
#
# COMPACT_ATOMS: atom_id res chain seq x y z
N MET A 1 54.13 13.95 2.96
CA MET A 1 53.37 12.78 3.47
C MET A 1 51.85 13.02 3.38
N VAL A 2 51.33 13.44 2.21
CA VAL A 2 49.86 13.67 2.01
C VAL A 2 49.47 13.34 0.56
N THR A 3 49.86 12.16 0.07
CA THR A 3 49.50 11.71 -1.30
C THR A 3 49.05 10.25 -1.34
N PHE A 4 49.01 9.56 -0.18
CA PHE A 4 48.64 8.14 -0.12
C PHE A 4 47.12 7.90 -0.01
N PHE A 5 46.34 8.90 0.38
CA PHE A 5 44.89 8.76 0.60
C PHE A 5 44.02 9.08 -0.63
N GLN A 6 44.57 9.61 -1.72
CA GLN A 6 43.78 9.95 -2.92
C GLN A 6 43.42 8.75 -3.80
N ASN A 7 44.08 7.60 -3.62
CA ASN A 7 43.86 6.42 -4.48
C ASN A 7 42.87 5.38 -3.93
N PHE A 8 42.36 5.55 -2.70
CA PHE A 8 41.46 4.56 -2.09
C PHE A 8 39.96 4.80 -2.36
N PHE A 9 39.59 5.95 -2.93
CA PHE A 9 38.19 6.28 -3.24
C PHE A 9 38.01 6.70 -4.69
N LYS A 10 38.32 5.81 -5.64
CA LYS A 10 37.68 5.91 -6.96
C LYS A 10 36.26 5.38 -6.81
N LEU A 11 35.27 6.28 -6.78
CA LEU A 11 33.86 5.92 -6.80
C LEU A 11 33.62 4.93 -7.96
N PRO A 12 32.92 3.81 -7.75
CA PRO A 12 32.67 2.84 -8.80
C PRO A 12 31.92 3.50 -9.95
N CYS A 13 32.55 3.58 -11.12
CA CYS A 13 31.88 4.09 -12.31
C CYS A 13 30.71 3.16 -12.70
N LEU A 14 29.52 3.73 -12.92
CA LEU A 14 28.30 3.02 -13.37
C LEU A 14 28.52 2.17 -14.63
N LYS A 15 29.57 2.43 -15.43
CA LYS A 15 29.96 1.57 -16.57
C LYS A 15 30.27 0.12 -16.16
N LYS A 16 30.61 -0.13 -14.90
CA LYS A 16 30.84 -1.48 -14.35
C LYS A 16 29.57 -2.16 -13.82
N PHE A 17 28.46 -1.43 -13.72
CA PHE A 17 27.16 -1.91 -13.24
C PHE A 17 26.08 -1.61 -14.30
N PRO A 18 25.96 -2.45 -15.35
CA PRO A 18 24.94 -2.24 -16.37
C PRO A 18 23.54 -2.38 -15.74
N LEU A 19 22.90 -1.23 -15.48
CA LEU A 19 21.52 -1.17 -15.00
C LEU A 19 20.59 -1.62 -16.13
N LYS A 20 19.68 -2.55 -15.83
CA LYS A 20 18.58 -2.90 -16.74
C LYS A 20 17.44 -1.92 -16.51
N ASN A 21 17.01 -1.24 -17.56
CA ASN A 21 15.82 -0.39 -17.50
C ASN A 21 14.57 -1.27 -17.47
N SER A 22 13.78 -1.18 -16.40
CA SER A 22 12.43 -1.73 -16.36
C SER A 22 11.47 -0.67 -16.90
N ASN A 23 11.21 -0.70 -18.20
CA ASN A 23 10.23 0.20 -18.82
C ASN A 23 8.84 -0.42 -18.70
N VAL A 24 7.97 0.22 -17.91
CA VAL A 24 6.56 -0.15 -17.79
C VAL A 24 5.75 0.71 -18.75
N SER A 25 5.02 0.09 -19.67
CA SER A 25 4.09 0.81 -20.54
C SER A 25 2.75 0.98 -19.84
N PHE A 26 2.52 2.17 -19.27
CA PHE A 26 1.29 2.55 -18.59
C PHE A 26 0.73 3.84 -19.19
N SER A 27 -0.55 3.84 -19.58
CA SER A 27 -1.25 5.02 -20.09
C SER A 27 -2.75 4.91 -19.81
N LEU A 28 -3.43 6.04 -19.65
CA LEU A 28 -4.89 6.15 -19.50
C LEU A 28 -5.51 7.08 -20.58
N ASN A 29 -4.72 7.51 -21.56
CA ASN A 29 -5.08 8.54 -22.54
C ASN A 29 -6.24 8.19 -23.50
N ARG A 30 -6.63 6.92 -23.63
CA ARG A 30 -7.74 6.49 -24.49
C ARG A 30 -9.08 6.46 -23.76
N LEU A 31 -9.05 6.56 -22.43
CA LEU A 31 -10.26 6.59 -21.62
C LEU A 31 -10.87 8.00 -21.61
N THR A 32 -12.20 8.05 -21.65
CA THR A 32 -12.94 9.28 -21.42
C THR A 32 -12.79 9.71 -19.96
N ARG A 33 -12.57 11.01 -19.75
CA ARG A 33 -12.51 11.60 -18.40
C ARG A 33 -13.91 11.65 -17.77
N GLY A 34 -13.92 11.81 -16.45
CA GLY A 34 -15.12 11.93 -15.62
C GLY A 34 -15.83 13.27 -15.77
N VAL A 35 -16.77 13.53 -14.87
CA VAL A 35 -17.73 14.65 -14.97
C VAL A 35 -17.03 16.02 -15.03
N ASP A 36 -15.91 16.17 -14.34
CA ASP A 36 -15.14 17.42 -14.29
C ASP A 36 -14.14 17.60 -15.44
N ASN A 37 -14.05 16.64 -16.38
CA ASN A 37 -13.08 16.61 -17.48
C ASN A 37 -11.60 16.66 -17.06
N ILE A 38 -11.30 16.41 -15.78
CA ILE A 38 -9.94 16.42 -15.23
C ILE A 38 -9.57 15.02 -14.71
N ARG A 39 -10.46 14.37 -13.97
CA ARG A 39 -10.20 13.09 -13.29
C ARG A 39 -10.84 11.91 -14.03
N TYR A 40 -10.41 10.70 -13.68
CA TYR A 40 -11.11 9.47 -14.06
C TYR A 40 -11.95 9.01 -12.87
N ASP A 41 -13.25 8.80 -13.10
CA ASP A 41 -14.17 8.35 -12.06
C ASP A 41 -14.25 6.82 -12.04
N VAL A 42 -13.91 6.22 -10.90
CA VAL A 42 -14.04 4.78 -10.68
C VAL A 42 -14.94 4.54 -9.48
N ARG A 43 -16.04 3.83 -9.70
CA ARG A 43 -16.93 3.38 -8.63
C ARG A 43 -16.64 1.92 -8.30
N LEU A 44 -16.05 1.68 -7.14
CA LEU A 44 -15.86 0.35 -6.58
C LEU A 44 -17.16 -0.11 -5.89
N SER A 45 -17.34 -1.43 -5.78
CA SER A 45 -18.50 -1.97 -5.07
C SER A 45 -18.42 -1.64 -3.57
N PRO A 46 -19.55 -1.31 -2.92
CA PRO A 46 -19.57 -1.04 -1.47
C PRO A 46 -19.02 -2.20 -0.65
N ASP A 47 -19.26 -3.45 -1.09
CA ASP A 47 -18.79 -4.63 -0.37
C ASP A 47 -17.27 -4.81 -0.47
N PHE A 48 -16.66 -4.48 -1.62
CA PHE A 48 -15.21 -4.43 -1.71
C PHE A 48 -14.62 -3.36 -0.80
N CYS A 49 -15.19 -2.14 -0.79
CA CYS A 49 -14.71 -1.09 0.11
C CYS A 49 -14.83 -1.48 1.60
N LYS A 50 -15.90 -2.19 1.98
CA LYS A 50 -16.05 -2.74 3.35
C LYS A 50 -14.98 -3.80 3.64
N ALA A 51 -14.72 -4.71 2.71
CA ALA A 51 -13.70 -5.74 2.89
C ALA A 51 -12.30 -5.12 3.03
N VAL A 52 -11.99 -4.10 2.22
CA VAL A 52 -10.76 -3.29 2.35
C VAL A 52 -10.66 -2.66 3.73
N SER A 53 -11.72 -2.01 4.22
CA SER A 53 -11.74 -1.41 5.55
C SER A 53 -11.47 -2.44 6.66
N LYS A 54 -12.13 -3.60 6.59
CA LYS A 54 -11.97 -4.68 7.58
C LYS A 54 -10.56 -5.27 7.60
N ILE A 55 -10.01 -5.61 6.42
CA ILE A 55 -8.65 -6.19 6.37
C ILE A 55 -7.60 -5.17 6.81
N VAL A 56 -7.73 -3.90 6.43
CA VAL A 56 -6.83 -2.83 6.88
C VAL A 56 -6.83 -2.72 8.40
N VAL A 57 -8.01 -2.70 9.02
CA VAL A 57 -8.15 -2.64 10.49
C VAL A 57 -7.46 -3.84 11.16
N GLN A 58 -7.67 -5.06 10.63
CA GLN A 58 -7.03 -6.28 11.17
C GLN A 58 -5.51 -6.27 11.02
N VAL A 59 -4.98 -5.82 9.88
CA VAL A 59 -3.54 -5.75 9.65
C VAL A 59 -2.90 -4.65 10.51
N ILE A 60 -3.54 -3.49 10.65
CA ILE A 60 -3.08 -2.45 11.60
C ILE A 60 -3.02 -3.03 13.02
N ALA A 61 -4.04 -3.78 13.44
CA ALA A 61 -4.06 -4.43 14.74
C ALA A 61 -2.89 -5.37 14.98
N ALA A 62 -2.58 -6.18 13.98
CA ALA A 62 -1.45 -7.10 14.05
C ALA A 62 -0.10 -6.36 14.21
N HIS A 63 0.08 -5.22 13.54
CA HIS A 63 1.35 -4.47 13.56
C HIS A 63 1.50 -3.48 14.70
N THR A 64 0.41 -2.96 15.28
CA THR A 64 0.47 -2.05 16.43
C THR A 64 0.36 -2.75 17.78
N GLN A 65 -0.12 -3.99 17.82
CA GLN A 65 -0.43 -4.72 19.06
C GLN A 65 -1.40 -3.97 19.98
N SER A 66 -2.15 -3.01 19.43
CA SER A 66 -3.10 -2.19 20.18
C SER A 66 -4.39 -2.97 20.42
N GLU A 67 -4.83 -3.03 21.67
CA GLU A 67 -6.10 -3.66 22.04
C GLU A 67 -7.31 -2.74 21.75
N GLU A 68 -7.06 -1.43 21.61
CA GLU A 68 -8.06 -0.37 21.45
C GLU A 68 -8.19 0.08 20.00
N ILE A 69 -8.57 -0.86 19.12
CA ILE A 69 -8.73 -0.55 17.70
C ILE A 69 -10.20 -0.33 17.35
N PRO A 70 -10.55 0.87 16.85
CA PRO A 70 -11.93 1.19 16.52
C PRO A 70 -12.44 0.28 15.40
N ASN A 71 -13.64 -0.27 15.58
CA ASN A 71 -14.31 -1.16 14.62
C ASN A 71 -13.61 -2.51 14.40
N LEU A 72 -12.68 -2.92 15.28
CA LEU A 72 -12.10 -4.25 15.23
C LEU A 72 -13.16 -5.29 15.62
N ASP A 73 -13.62 -6.08 14.64
CA ASP A 73 -14.43 -7.26 14.91
C ASP A 73 -13.55 -8.37 15.50
N ARG A 74 -13.52 -8.48 16.83
CA ARG A 74 -12.75 -9.52 17.54
C ARG A 74 -13.24 -10.94 17.27
N ALA A 75 -14.46 -11.11 16.73
CA ALA A 75 -14.95 -12.42 16.28
C ALA A 75 -14.43 -12.79 14.89
N SER A 76 -13.83 -11.85 14.17
CA SER A 76 -13.20 -12.09 12.88
C SER A 76 -11.70 -12.37 13.03
N SER A 77 -11.24 -13.44 12.40
CA SER A 77 -9.80 -13.67 12.26
C SER A 77 -9.24 -12.90 11.06
N LEU A 78 -7.98 -12.47 11.17
CA LEU A 78 -7.22 -11.88 10.06
C LEU A 78 -7.25 -12.78 8.82
N SER A 79 -7.18 -14.11 8.99
CA SER A 79 -7.29 -15.06 7.87
C SER A 79 -8.62 -14.96 7.12
N ARG A 80 -9.73 -14.80 7.84
CA ARG A 80 -11.08 -14.70 7.24
C ARG A 80 -11.22 -13.42 6.42
N GLU A 81 -10.82 -12.28 6.98
CA GLU A 81 -10.90 -11.00 6.27
C GLU A 81 -9.92 -10.95 5.09
N ARG A 82 -8.75 -11.59 5.21
CA ARG A 82 -7.78 -11.73 4.11
C ARG A 82 -8.39 -12.51 2.95
N ASP A 83 -8.97 -13.67 3.24
CA ASP A 83 -9.54 -14.54 2.20
C ASP A 83 -10.75 -13.87 1.52
N GLU A 84 -11.58 -13.15 2.28
CA GLU A 84 -12.69 -12.36 1.73
C GLU A 84 -12.21 -11.18 0.87
N PHE A 85 -11.20 -10.44 1.33
CA PHE A 85 -10.55 -9.39 0.53
C PHE A 85 -10.03 -9.94 -0.79
N LYS A 86 -9.27 -11.04 -0.76
CA LYS A 86 -8.72 -11.68 -1.96
C LYS A 86 -9.82 -12.11 -2.92
N ARG A 87 -10.88 -12.73 -2.41
CA ARG A 87 -12.03 -13.18 -3.20
C ARG A 87 -12.70 -12.00 -3.93
N LEU A 88 -13.04 -10.94 -3.21
CA LEU A 88 -13.68 -9.75 -3.79
C LEU A 88 -12.75 -8.99 -4.73
N CYS A 89 -11.46 -8.90 -4.40
CA CYS A 89 -10.44 -8.29 -5.25
C CYS A 89 -10.33 -9.04 -6.60
N CYS A 90 -10.29 -10.37 -6.55
CA CYS A 90 -10.27 -11.21 -7.74
C CYS A 90 -11.53 -11.01 -8.60
N GLU A 91 -12.71 -10.91 -7.97
CA GLU A 91 -13.97 -10.68 -8.66
C GLU A 91 -14.00 -9.34 -9.41
N ILE A 92 -13.63 -8.24 -8.76
CA ILE A 92 -13.64 -6.92 -9.39
C ILE A 92 -12.58 -6.82 -10.50
N MET A 93 -11.39 -7.40 -10.30
CA MET A 93 -10.34 -7.40 -11.32
C MET A 93 -10.73 -8.27 -12.52
N THR A 94 -11.33 -9.42 -12.29
CA THR A 94 -11.88 -10.26 -13.37
C THR A 94 -12.92 -9.50 -14.17
N ASN A 95 -13.79 -8.72 -13.50
CA ASN A 95 -14.78 -7.89 -14.17
C ASN A 95 -14.13 -6.79 -15.04
N ALA A 96 -13.07 -6.14 -14.57
CA ALA A 96 -12.35 -5.15 -15.36
C ALA A 96 -11.62 -5.74 -16.56
N VAL A 97 -10.94 -6.90 -16.40
CA VAL A 97 -10.30 -7.60 -17.53
C VAL A 97 -11.34 -7.96 -18.60
N ASN A 98 -12.51 -8.45 -18.19
CA ASN A 98 -13.62 -8.74 -19.11
C ASN A 98 -14.16 -7.46 -19.80
N LYS A 99 -14.33 -6.36 -19.08
CA LYS A 99 -14.73 -5.07 -19.66
C LYS A 99 -13.69 -4.52 -20.64
N ALA A 100 -12.42 -4.60 -20.27
CA ALA A 100 -11.28 -4.25 -21.12
C ALA A 100 -11.30 -5.07 -22.42
N LYS A 101 -11.59 -6.38 -22.32
CA LYS A 101 -11.66 -7.28 -23.47
C LYS A 101 -12.79 -6.88 -24.42
N LEU A 102 -13.99 -6.63 -23.88
CA LEU A 102 -15.16 -6.24 -24.66
C LEU A 102 -14.94 -4.90 -25.40
N ARG A 103 -14.24 -3.96 -24.75
CA ARG A 103 -13.91 -2.65 -25.34
C ARG A 103 -12.62 -2.64 -26.14
N ARG A 104 -11.86 -3.75 -26.14
CA ARG A 104 -10.50 -3.87 -26.69
C ARG A 104 -9.55 -2.78 -26.18
N ASP A 105 -9.68 -2.43 -24.91
CA ASP A 105 -8.84 -1.42 -24.27
C ASP A 105 -8.38 -1.84 -22.87
N ILE A 106 -7.12 -2.25 -22.76
CA ILE A 106 -6.46 -2.62 -21.50
C ILE A 106 -6.42 -1.49 -20.48
N GLN A 107 -6.50 -0.22 -20.91
CA GLN A 107 -6.43 0.91 -19.98
C GLN A 107 -7.57 0.89 -18.95
N ILE A 108 -8.69 0.23 -19.25
CA ILE A 108 -9.79 0.01 -18.30
C ILE A 108 -9.31 -0.83 -17.11
N ASP A 109 -8.53 -1.87 -17.34
CA ASP A 109 -7.96 -2.70 -16.27
C ASP A 109 -6.85 -1.96 -15.53
N TYR A 110 -6.00 -1.20 -16.22
CA TYR A 110 -5.01 -0.32 -15.59
C TYR A 110 -5.65 0.72 -14.67
N LEU A 111 -6.77 1.31 -15.08
CA LEU A 111 -7.52 2.26 -14.28
C LEU A 111 -8.08 1.58 -13.02
N LEU A 112 -8.61 0.36 -13.13
CA LEU A 112 -9.08 -0.38 -11.94
C LEU A 112 -7.92 -0.70 -11.00
N GLN A 113 -6.81 -1.25 -11.50
CA GLN A 113 -5.64 -1.59 -10.68
C GLN A 113 -5.14 -0.34 -9.93
N THR A 114 -5.09 0.81 -10.61
CA THR A 114 -4.75 2.11 -9.99
C THR A 114 -5.75 2.51 -8.92
N ALA A 115 -7.06 2.32 -9.16
CA ALA A 115 -8.10 2.64 -8.18
C ALA A 115 -8.01 1.76 -6.92
N ILE A 116 -7.69 0.47 -7.07
CA ILE A 116 -7.50 -0.45 -5.94
C ILE A 116 -6.29 -0.02 -5.10
N VAL A 117 -5.15 0.24 -5.76
CA VAL A 117 -3.94 0.76 -5.11
C VAL A 117 -4.26 2.05 -4.34
N LYS A 118 -4.94 3.00 -4.98
CA LYS A 118 -5.33 4.27 -4.36
C LYS A 118 -6.20 4.06 -3.12
N VAL A 119 -7.25 3.23 -3.22
CA VAL A 119 -8.18 2.98 -2.11
C VAL A 119 -7.48 2.29 -0.95
N LEU A 120 -6.57 1.35 -1.20
CA LEU A 120 -5.77 0.73 -0.14
C LEU A 120 -4.89 1.78 0.57
N LEU A 121 -4.17 2.61 -0.17
CA LEU A 121 -3.30 3.65 0.41
C LEU A 121 -4.10 4.67 1.25
N GLU A 122 -5.25 5.12 0.74
CA GLU A 122 -6.14 6.04 1.45
C GLU A 122 -6.74 5.41 2.70
N GLU A 123 -7.20 4.15 2.61
CA GLU A 123 -7.80 3.47 3.76
C GLU A 123 -6.77 3.17 4.86
N ILE A 124 -5.55 2.76 4.52
CA ILE A 124 -4.47 2.54 5.50
C ILE A 124 -4.22 3.80 6.32
N ARG A 125 -4.05 4.95 5.64
CA ARG A 125 -3.84 6.25 6.30
C ARG A 125 -5.03 6.65 7.16
N SER A 126 -6.24 6.52 6.62
CA SER A 126 -7.49 6.84 7.30
C SER A 126 -7.69 6.02 8.58
N GLN A 127 -7.43 4.72 8.53
CA GLN A 127 -7.59 3.85 9.70
C GLN A 127 -6.50 4.08 10.75
N TYR A 128 -5.27 4.36 10.34
CA TYR A 128 -4.22 4.77 11.26
C TYR A 128 -4.57 6.08 12.00
N GLU A 129 -5.09 7.08 11.29
CA GLU A 129 -5.53 8.34 11.90
C GLU A 129 -6.70 8.13 12.86
N LYS A 130 -7.66 7.27 12.51
CA LYS A 130 -8.77 6.89 13.41
C LYS A 130 -8.27 6.21 14.67
N LEU A 131 -7.27 5.34 14.59
CA LEU A 131 -6.64 4.72 15.76
C LEU A 131 -6.03 5.77 16.69
N VAL A 132 -5.20 6.66 16.15
CA VAL A 132 -4.57 7.75 16.91
C VAL A 132 -5.61 8.63 17.59
N MET A 133 -6.68 8.98 16.87
CA MET A 133 -7.77 9.77 17.42
C MET A 133 -8.58 9.03 18.49
N HIS A 134 -8.78 7.73 18.33
CA HIS A 134 -9.46 6.90 19.31
C HIS A 134 -8.69 6.83 20.62
N ILE A 135 -7.38 6.52 20.58
CA ILE A 135 -6.53 6.47 21.78
C ILE A 135 -6.51 7.83 22.49
N LYS A 136 -6.44 8.94 21.75
CA LYS A 136 -6.56 10.30 22.33
C LYS A 136 -7.88 10.53 23.06
N ASN A 137 -8.99 10.00 22.55
CA ASN A 137 -10.28 10.11 23.22
C ASN A 137 -10.34 9.23 24.48
N VAL A 138 -9.83 8.00 24.43
CA VAL A 138 -9.74 7.12 25.60
C VAL A 138 -8.89 7.76 26.71
N ILE A 139 -7.78 8.43 26.38
CA ILE A 139 -6.98 9.20 27.34
C ILE A 139 -7.83 10.28 28.02
N ARG A 140 -8.58 11.07 27.25
CA ARG A 140 -9.43 12.14 27.80
C ARG A 140 -10.52 11.60 28.72
N GLU A 141 -11.13 10.49 28.36
CA GLU A 141 -12.14 9.81 29.20
C GLU A 141 -11.53 9.36 30.53
N ASN A 142 -10.35 8.74 30.50
CA ASN A 142 -9.64 8.32 31.71
C ASN A 142 -9.19 9.52 32.59
N GLU A 143 -8.81 10.65 31.98
CA GLU A 143 -8.51 11.90 32.71
C GLU A 143 -9.74 12.42 33.46
N ILE A 144 -10.92 12.40 32.83
CA ILE A 144 -12.20 12.80 33.45
C ILE A 144 -12.56 11.84 34.59
N SER A 145 -12.41 10.53 34.37
CA SER A 145 -12.67 9.50 35.37
C SER A 145 -11.61 9.39 36.47
N ARG A 146 -10.56 10.22 36.43
CA ARG A 146 -9.42 10.24 37.37
C ARG A 146 -8.66 8.89 37.46
N ASN A 147 -8.70 8.09 36.40
CA ASN A 147 -7.95 6.84 36.31
C ASN A 147 -6.50 7.13 35.88
N GLN A 148 -5.63 7.43 36.84
CA GLN A 148 -4.24 7.82 36.56
C GLN A 148 -3.42 6.71 35.87
N GLU A 149 -3.65 5.45 36.22
CA GLU A 149 -2.94 4.31 35.64
C GLU A 149 -3.26 4.15 34.14
N GLY A 150 -4.55 4.21 33.80
CA GLY A 150 -4.99 4.16 32.40
C GLY A 150 -4.43 5.31 31.56
N VAL A 151 -4.40 6.53 32.10
CA VAL A 151 -3.83 7.70 31.40
C VAL A 151 -2.35 7.48 31.07
N ILE A 152 -1.55 6.95 32.01
CA ILE A 152 -0.12 6.70 31.79
C ILE A 152 0.07 5.63 30.72
N GLN A 153 -0.69 4.53 30.82
CA GLN A 153 -0.61 3.42 29.87
C GLN A 153 -0.93 3.88 28.43
N PHE A 154 -2.07 4.54 28.21
CA PHE A 154 -2.48 4.97 26.87
C PHE A 154 -1.61 6.10 26.31
N LYS A 155 -1.03 6.96 27.16
CA LYS A 155 -0.05 7.95 26.70
C LYS A 155 1.23 7.30 26.20
N LYS A 156 1.69 6.23 26.86
CA LYS A 156 2.84 5.44 26.40
C LYS A 156 2.54 4.78 25.06
N GLU A 157 1.41 4.08 24.96
CA GLU A 157 0.98 3.43 23.72
C GLU A 157 0.86 4.43 22.56
N LEU A 158 0.28 5.61 22.80
CA LEU A 158 0.19 6.67 21.81
C LEU A 158 1.57 7.14 21.34
N SER A 159 2.54 7.30 22.25
CA SER A 159 3.92 7.67 21.91
C SER A 159 4.57 6.60 21.04
N ASP A 160 4.47 5.33 21.45
CA ASP A 160 5.07 4.19 20.75
C ASP A 160 4.51 4.07 19.32
N ILE A 161 3.20 4.24 19.14
CA ILE A 161 2.56 4.23 17.82
C ILE A 161 3.01 5.42 16.98
N MET A 162 3.03 6.63 17.55
CA MET A 162 3.39 7.85 16.81
C MET A 162 4.87 7.89 16.41
N GLU A 163 5.78 7.43 17.27
CA GLU A 163 7.21 7.33 16.97
C GLU A 163 7.46 6.31 15.84
N ASN A 164 6.73 5.21 15.83
CA ASN A 164 6.86 4.15 14.82
C ASN A 164 5.94 4.30 13.61
N ARG A 165 5.29 5.47 13.43
CA ARG A 165 4.30 5.72 12.38
C ARG A 165 4.74 5.22 11.00
N LYS A 166 5.92 5.66 10.55
CA LYS A 166 6.46 5.31 9.22
C LYS A 166 6.63 3.79 9.07
N ALA A 167 7.18 3.15 10.09
CA ALA A 167 7.41 1.71 10.10
C ALA A 167 6.09 0.92 10.10
N VAL A 168 5.10 1.34 10.88
CA VAL A 168 3.76 0.71 10.91
C VAL A 168 3.10 0.82 9.55
N LEU A 169 3.03 2.03 8.97
CA LEU A 169 2.41 2.24 7.66
C LEU A 169 3.10 1.45 6.55
N HIS A 170 4.44 1.37 6.59
CA HIS A 170 5.21 0.57 5.64
C HIS A 170 4.90 -0.92 5.75
N LYS A 171 4.90 -1.48 6.97
CA LYS A 171 4.62 -2.92 7.20
C LYS A 171 3.19 -3.28 6.81
N VAL A 172 2.21 -2.47 7.21
CA VAL A 172 0.79 -2.64 6.87
C VAL A 172 0.60 -2.57 5.34
N GLY A 173 1.20 -1.57 4.69
CA GLY A 173 1.15 -1.41 3.24
C GLY A 173 1.76 -2.60 2.52
N SER A 174 2.97 -3.01 2.91
CA SER A 174 3.69 -4.13 2.30
C SER A 174 2.89 -5.43 2.38
N GLU A 175 2.29 -5.73 3.54
CA GLU A 175 1.49 -6.94 3.72
C GLU A 175 0.21 -6.93 2.87
N LEU A 176 -0.51 -5.80 2.83
CA LEU A 176 -1.73 -5.68 2.03
C LEU A 176 -1.45 -5.75 0.53
N PHE A 177 -0.35 -5.17 0.07
CA PHE A 177 0.06 -5.22 -1.33
C PHE A 177 0.62 -6.59 -1.72
N GLN A 178 1.17 -7.35 -0.77
CA GLN A 178 1.49 -8.75 -0.98
C GLN A 178 0.22 -9.58 -1.27
N TYR A 179 -0.87 -9.36 -0.53
CA TYR A 179 -2.16 -10.00 -0.84
C TYR A 179 -2.71 -9.59 -2.21
N LEU A 180 -2.50 -8.33 -2.62
CA LEU A 180 -2.86 -7.84 -3.94
C LEU A 180 -2.06 -8.55 -5.05
N ILE A 181 -0.75 -8.70 -4.88
CA ILE A 181 0.13 -9.39 -5.83
C ILE A 181 -0.26 -10.86 -5.96
N GLU A 182 -0.58 -11.53 -4.86
CA GLU A 182 -1.05 -12.91 -4.86
C GLU A 182 -2.32 -13.08 -5.71
N VAL A 183 -3.31 -12.21 -5.53
CA VAL A 183 -4.55 -12.21 -6.35
C VAL A 183 -4.23 -12.01 -7.83
N GLN A 184 -3.30 -11.11 -8.15
CA GLN A 184 -2.90 -10.85 -9.54
C GLN A 184 -2.25 -12.06 -10.19
N ASN A 185 -1.40 -12.77 -9.45
CA ASN A 185 -0.61 -13.88 -9.98
C ASN A 185 -1.35 -15.22 -10.03
N GLU A 186 -2.40 -15.43 -9.23
CA GLU A 186 -3.14 -16.70 -9.21
C GLU A 186 -3.87 -16.98 -10.54
N LYS A 187 -4.69 -16.04 -11.02
CA LYS A 187 -5.55 -16.25 -12.21
C LYS A 187 -5.54 -15.08 -13.19
N LEU A 188 -5.37 -13.86 -12.69
CA LEU A 188 -5.55 -12.66 -13.49
C LEU A 188 -4.41 -12.42 -14.47
N LYS A 189 -3.19 -12.85 -14.13
CA LYS A 189 -2.03 -12.78 -15.00
C LYS A 189 -2.26 -13.53 -16.32
N GLU A 190 -2.58 -14.82 -16.25
CA GLU A 190 -2.88 -15.63 -17.45
C GLU A 190 -4.04 -15.03 -18.26
N MET A 191 -5.05 -14.50 -17.57
CA MET A 191 -6.19 -13.85 -18.22
C MET A 191 -5.77 -12.59 -18.99
N ARG A 192 -4.88 -11.77 -18.44
CA ARG A 192 -4.35 -10.57 -19.10
C ARG A 192 -3.46 -10.94 -20.28
N GLU A 193 -2.55 -11.89 -20.10
CA GLU A 193 -1.64 -12.39 -21.15
C GLU A 193 -2.45 -12.94 -22.33
N SER A 194 -3.45 -13.79 -22.07
CA SER A 194 -4.27 -14.39 -23.12
C SER A 194 -5.09 -13.37 -23.94
N ASN A 195 -5.56 -12.28 -23.32
CA ASN A 195 -6.42 -11.30 -24.00
C ASN A 195 -5.65 -10.12 -24.61
N PHE A 196 -4.48 -9.76 -24.07
CA PHE A 196 -3.76 -8.53 -24.45
C PHE A 196 -2.24 -8.71 -24.68
N GLY A 197 -1.71 -9.91 -24.44
CA GLY A 197 -0.29 -10.26 -24.56
C GLY A 197 0.54 -9.90 -23.32
N ASP A 198 1.75 -10.45 -23.25
CA ASP A 198 2.62 -10.38 -22.06
C ASP A 198 2.97 -8.95 -21.64
N LYS A 199 3.08 -8.04 -22.60
CA LYS A 199 3.40 -6.62 -22.34
C LYS A 199 2.28 -5.85 -21.65
N ALA A 200 1.07 -6.42 -21.58
CA ALA A 200 -0.07 -5.83 -20.91
C ALA A 200 -0.12 -6.15 -19.41
N VAL A 201 0.70 -7.09 -18.93
CA VAL A 201 0.78 -7.40 -17.50
C VAL A 201 1.68 -6.39 -16.83
N LEU A 202 1.14 -5.70 -15.81
CA LEU A 202 1.93 -4.83 -14.96
C LEU A 202 2.84 -5.69 -14.07
N PRO A 203 4.17 -5.45 -14.05
CA PRO A 203 5.08 -6.20 -13.20
C PRO A 203 4.79 -6.04 -11.70
N ASP A 204 4.99 -7.13 -10.94
CA ASP A 204 4.77 -7.16 -9.48
C ASP A 204 5.55 -6.07 -8.72
N HIS A 205 6.76 -5.74 -9.18
CA HIS A 205 7.61 -4.73 -8.56
C HIS A 205 7.03 -3.32 -8.57
N ILE A 206 5.99 -3.05 -9.38
CA ILE A 206 5.24 -1.79 -9.31
C ILE A 206 4.44 -1.75 -8.00
N PHE A 207 3.82 -2.86 -7.64
CA PHE A 207 2.96 -2.97 -6.46
C PHE A 207 3.76 -3.20 -5.18
N SER A 208 4.90 -3.89 -5.27
CA SER A 208 5.79 -4.09 -4.11
C SER A 208 6.75 -2.92 -3.88
N ASN A 209 6.60 -1.80 -4.59
CA ASN A 209 7.53 -0.67 -4.50
C ASN A 209 7.35 0.08 -3.17
N PRO A 210 8.37 0.12 -2.28
CA PRO A 210 8.27 0.77 -0.97
C PRO A 210 7.84 2.24 -1.02
N ILE A 211 8.16 2.94 -2.11
CA ILE A 211 7.75 4.34 -2.36
C ILE A 211 6.23 4.53 -2.27
N LEU A 212 5.43 3.51 -2.59
CA LEU A 212 3.97 3.59 -2.49
C LEU A 212 3.51 3.85 -1.05
N HIS A 213 4.30 3.41 -0.07
CA HIS A 213 3.99 3.51 1.37
C HIS A 213 4.77 4.63 2.06
N ALA A 214 5.72 5.27 1.37
CA ALA A 214 6.50 6.37 1.92
C ALA A 214 5.61 7.59 2.19
N GLU A 215 5.74 8.17 3.38
CA GLU A 215 5.12 9.46 3.70
C GLU A 215 5.93 10.63 3.14
N ASP A 216 7.26 10.46 3.06
CA ASP A 216 8.20 11.48 2.59
C ASP A 216 9.27 10.84 1.69
N LEU A 217 9.29 11.25 0.43
CA LEU A 217 10.25 10.78 -0.57
C LEU A 217 11.64 11.42 -0.42
N SER A 218 11.77 12.44 0.43
CA SER A 218 13.04 13.08 0.76
C SER A 218 13.72 12.46 1.99
N ASP A 219 13.08 11.47 2.62
CA ASP A 219 13.63 10.76 3.77
C ASP A 219 14.85 9.91 3.36
N GLY A 220 16.03 10.42 3.66
CA GLY A 220 17.29 9.73 3.38
C GLY A 220 17.45 8.40 4.11
N PHE A 221 16.83 8.22 5.29
CA PHE A 221 16.89 6.96 6.02
C PHE A 221 16.05 5.89 5.33
N PHE A 222 14.84 6.25 4.89
CA PHE A 222 14.00 5.38 4.05
C PHE A 222 14.75 4.98 2.77
N MET A 223 15.35 5.94 2.08
CA MET A 223 16.09 5.67 0.83
C MET A 223 17.26 4.70 1.06
N LEU A 224 18.01 4.86 2.14
CA LEU A 224 19.12 3.98 2.49
C LEU A 224 18.69 2.57 2.90
N ASN A 225 17.50 2.44 3.50
CA ASN A 225 16.99 1.15 3.98
C ASN A 225 16.35 0.32 2.85
N GLU A 226 15.62 0.98 1.95
CA GLU A 226 14.80 0.32 0.93
C GLU A 226 15.47 0.26 -0.46
N TYR A 227 16.49 1.10 -0.71
CA TYR A 227 17.15 1.16 -2.01
C TYR A 227 18.67 1.11 -1.88
N ASP A 228 19.29 0.39 -2.82
CA ASP A 228 20.73 0.44 -3.02
C ASP A 228 21.13 1.82 -3.58
N ILE A 229 21.67 2.69 -2.73
CA ILE A 229 22.15 4.01 -3.15
C ILE A 229 23.52 3.87 -3.79
N LEU A 230 23.57 4.04 -5.11
CA LEU A 230 24.82 4.11 -5.86
C LEU A 230 25.34 5.55 -5.84
N LEU A 231 26.39 5.81 -5.06
CA LEU A 231 27.15 7.06 -5.10
C LEU A 231 28.02 7.06 -6.36
N GLY A 232 27.61 7.86 -7.36
CA GLY A 232 28.35 8.09 -8.60
C GLY A 232 29.39 9.20 -8.49
#